data_AF-A0A9N8EU39-F1
#
_entry.id   AF-A0A9N8EU39-F1
#
_cell.length_a   1.000
_cell.length_b   1.000
_cell.length_c   1.000
_cell.angle_alpha   90.00
_cell.angle_beta   90.00
_cell.angle_gamma   90.00
#
_symmetry.space_group_name_H-M   'P 1'
#
loop_
_entity.id
_entity.type
_entity.pdbx_description
1 polymer ?
#
loop_
_entity_poly.entity_id
_entity_poly.type
_entity_poly.pdbx_seq_one_letter_code
_entity_poly.pdbx_strand_id
1 'polypeptide(L)'
;MFVAASTRVLAAGKHNGALARQLRLMSSINQNNSNNSLSPSQKRKEERRKFHSTSRRDQADAAEAKTEEQAPVATAESSGMLNRFIVTAEVTVSKIFPAGFGWQSSSILAENTLGYSPETMSFAMTTGLGDAVGVLGGHMLYYTAKKSAVDSSINLTAELHTGILLASAAFCSGTAWQPLVNALQGANLSFNEVFLGTWAGCGLAFYGGLRVGRTILSGYLTHVHEPTYENSKNDASLSVAIGGATGFFVGTDAAYLPEQNFLIKAVGIADGTPDLTGCAIAGSSTALGFVSAQSALNVVYPAKKCWND
;
A
#
# COMPACT_ATOMS: atom_id res chain seq x y z
N MET A 1 -47.66 21.86 -17.42
CA MET A 1 -48.92 21.53 -18.13
C MET A 1 -48.62 21.65 -19.62
N PHE A 2 -48.85 20.60 -20.42
CA PHE A 2 -48.58 20.46 -21.87
C PHE A 2 -47.07 20.46 -22.26
N VAL A 3 -46.49 19.60 -23.11
CA VAL A 3 -46.94 18.53 -24.04
C VAL A 3 -45.77 17.55 -24.28
N ALA A 4 -46.16 16.32 -24.60
CA ALA A 4 -45.35 15.14 -24.83
C ALA A 4 -44.83 14.95 -26.28
N ALA A 5 -44.11 13.84 -26.47
CA ALA A 5 -43.72 13.13 -27.71
C ALA A 5 -42.41 13.63 -28.38
N SER A 6 -41.53 12.78 -28.91
CA SER A 6 -41.78 11.47 -29.51
C SER A 6 -40.53 10.59 -29.62
N THR A 7 -40.79 9.29 -29.57
CA THR A 7 -39.96 8.10 -29.77
C THR A 7 -39.21 8.05 -31.11
N ARG A 8 -37.96 7.57 -31.13
CA ARG A 8 -37.46 6.72 -32.23
C ARG A 8 -36.50 5.63 -31.73
N VAL A 9 -36.99 4.40 -31.93
CA VAL A 9 -36.29 3.13 -31.95
C VAL A 9 -35.45 3.05 -33.22
N LEU A 10 -34.20 2.60 -33.13
CA LEU A 10 -33.52 1.90 -34.22
C LEU A 10 -32.72 0.73 -33.67
N ALA A 11 -32.94 -0.41 -34.31
CA ALA A 11 -32.48 -1.73 -33.93
C ALA A 11 -31.17 -2.11 -34.63
N ALA A 12 -30.52 -3.11 -34.02
CA ALA A 12 -29.80 -4.21 -34.64
C ALA A 12 -28.52 -3.92 -35.47
N GLY A 13 -27.40 -4.33 -34.88
CA GLY A 13 -26.20 -4.75 -35.60
C GLY A 13 -25.52 -5.91 -34.86
N LYS A 14 -26.01 -7.14 -35.04
CA LYS A 14 -25.25 -8.37 -34.80
C LYS A 14 -24.39 -8.62 -36.03
N HIS A 15 -23.08 -8.79 -35.89
CA HIS A 15 -22.32 -9.78 -36.67
C HIS A 15 -20.88 -9.97 -36.14
N ASN A 16 -20.63 -11.23 -35.75
CA ASN A 16 -19.45 -12.07 -36.01
C ASN A 16 -18.02 -11.58 -35.69
N GLY A 17 -17.40 -12.30 -34.76
CA GLY A 17 -15.95 -12.36 -34.58
C GLY A 17 -15.47 -13.61 -33.84
N ALA A 18 -16.13 -14.76 -34.05
CA ALA A 18 -15.64 -16.06 -33.59
C ALA A 18 -14.66 -16.63 -34.64
N LEU A 19 -13.39 -16.22 -34.60
CA LEU A 19 -12.31 -16.79 -35.41
C LEU A 19 -10.93 -16.34 -34.88
N ALA A 20 -10.57 -16.77 -33.66
CA ALA A 20 -9.21 -16.61 -33.13
C ALA A 20 -8.81 -17.78 -32.20
N ARG A 21 -9.31 -18.99 -32.47
CA ARG A 21 -8.90 -20.24 -31.78
C ARG A 21 -8.67 -21.34 -32.80
N GLN A 22 -7.64 -21.20 -33.62
CA GLN A 22 -6.99 -22.31 -34.33
C GLN A 22 -5.83 -21.73 -35.14
N LEU A 23 -4.61 -21.76 -34.59
CA LEU A 23 -3.31 -21.77 -35.29
C LEU A 23 -2.18 -21.49 -34.28
N ARG A 24 -1.94 -22.44 -33.36
CA ARG A 24 -0.66 -22.53 -32.64
C ARG A 24 -0.38 -23.94 -32.12
N LEU A 25 -0.67 -24.93 -32.95
CA LEU A 25 -0.04 -26.25 -32.89
C LEU A 25 0.52 -26.51 -34.29
N MET A 26 1.68 -27.15 -34.35
CA MET A 26 2.51 -27.48 -35.53
C MET A 26 3.67 -26.51 -35.81
N SER A 27 4.72 -26.62 -34.99
CA SER A 27 6.11 -26.40 -35.42
C SER A 27 7.04 -27.15 -34.46
N SER A 28 7.01 -28.47 -34.58
CA SER A 28 8.09 -29.34 -34.11
C SER A 28 8.40 -30.26 -35.27
N ILE A 29 9.50 -30.01 -35.97
CA ILE A 29 10.30 -30.98 -36.73
C ILE A 29 11.46 -30.17 -37.33
N ASN A 30 12.66 -30.72 -37.17
CA ASN A 30 13.91 -30.39 -37.86
C ASN A 30 14.81 -29.29 -37.24
N GLN A 31 15.66 -29.68 -36.30
CA GLN A 31 17.04 -29.15 -36.23
C GLN A 31 18.02 -30.31 -36.01
N ASN A 32 18.49 -30.82 -37.15
CA ASN A 32 19.68 -31.63 -37.26
C ASN A 32 20.92 -30.74 -37.02
N ASN A 33 21.75 -31.19 -36.09
CA ASN A 33 23.21 -31.14 -36.10
C ASN A 33 23.89 -29.95 -36.84
N SER A 34 24.17 -28.87 -36.12
CA SER A 34 25.23 -27.93 -36.48
C SER A 34 25.95 -27.45 -35.22
N ASN A 35 27.09 -28.08 -34.93
CA ASN A 35 28.09 -27.57 -33.99
C ASN A 35 28.70 -26.28 -34.56
N ASN A 36 28.01 -25.16 -34.34
CA ASN A 36 28.55 -23.84 -34.62
C ASN A 36 28.71 -23.06 -33.31
N SER A 37 29.86 -22.40 -33.23
CA SER A 37 30.35 -21.59 -32.12
C SER A 37 29.29 -20.65 -31.56
N LEU A 38 28.80 -20.98 -30.36
CA LEU A 38 28.02 -20.04 -29.55
C LEU A 38 28.83 -18.76 -29.35
N SER A 39 28.19 -17.62 -29.60
CA SER A 39 28.80 -16.33 -29.30
C SER A 39 29.06 -16.19 -27.78
N PRO A 40 30.02 -15.36 -27.36
CA PRO A 40 30.33 -15.18 -25.93
C PRO A 40 29.12 -14.78 -25.08
N SER A 41 28.13 -14.09 -25.66
CA SER A 41 26.89 -13.71 -24.97
C SER A 41 25.92 -14.88 -24.79
N GLN A 42 25.89 -15.82 -25.74
CA GLN A 42 25.07 -17.03 -25.63
C GLN A 42 25.66 -18.02 -24.63
N LYS A 43 26.99 -18.18 -24.58
CA LYS A 43 27.67 -19.00 -23.56
C LYS A 43 27.38 -18.52 -22.13
N ARG A 44 27.45 -17.21 -21.87
CA ARG A 44 27.10 -16.64 -20.54
C ARG A 44 25.63 -16.88 -20.15
N LYS A 45 24.72 -16.86 -21.13
CA LYS A 45 23.29 -17.10 -20.89
C LYS A 45 23.01 -18.57 -20.56
N GLU A 46 23.78 -19.48 -21.14
CA GLU A 46 23.67 -20.92 -20.91
C GLU A 46 24.32 -21.35 -19.58
N GLU A 47 25.46 -20.76 -19.21
CA GLU A 47 26.07 -20.94 -17.88
C GLU A 47 25.15 -20.45 -16.75
N ARG A 48 24.51 -19.28 -16.91
CA ARG A 48 23.49 -18.80 -15.94
C ARG A 48 22.30 -19.75 -15.82
N ARG A 49 21.88 -20.41 -16.91
CA ARG A 49 20.78 -21.39 -16.88
C ARG A 49 21.16 -22.68 -16.17
N LYS A 50 22.39 -23.17 -16.36
CA LYS A 50 22.88 -24.38 -15.68
C LYS A 50 23.05 -24.16 -14.17
N PHE A 51 23.50 -22.98 -13.73
CA PHE A 51 23.65 -22.66 -12.31
C PHE A 51 22.31 -22.61 -11.56
N HIS A 52 21.23 -22.18 -12.22
CA HIS A 52 19.90 -22.15 -11.62
C HIS A 52 19.17 -23.52 -11.62
N SER A 53 19.53 -24.47 -12.49
CA SER A 53 18.84 -25.76 -12.54
C SER A 53 19.40 -26.80 -11.57
N THR A 54 20.67 -26.70 -11.18
CA THR A 54 21.27 -27.59 -10.16
C THR A 54 20.87 -27.20 -8.74
N SER A 55 20.82 -25.90 -8.42
CA SER A 55 20.42 -25.41 -7.09
C SER A 55 18.98 -25.77 -6.67
N ARG A 56 18.09 -26.09 -7.62
CA ARG A 56 16.71 -26.52 -7.35
C ARG A 56 16.57 -28.00 -7.03
N ARG A 57 17.51 -28.84 -7.47
CA ARG A 57 17.47 -30.29 -7.24
C ARG A 57 17.94 -30.63 -5.83
N ASP A 58 19.01 -29.98 -5.38
CA ASP A 58 19.56 -30.20 -4.03
C ASP A 58 18.61 -29.69 -2.92
N GLN A 59 17.72 -28.74 -3.21
CA GLN A 59 16.66 -28.30 -2.29
C GLN A 59 15.42 -29.19 -2.29
N ALA A 60 15.14 -29.91 -3.40
CA ALA A 60 14.02 -30.84 -3.46
C ALA A 60 14.33 -32.13 -2.69
N ASP A 61 15.56 -32.64 -2.79
CA ASP A 61 15.97 -33.88 -2.13
C ASP A 61 16.17 -33.70 -0.61
N ALA A 62 16.45 -32.46 -0.15
CA ALA A 62 16.53 -32.14 1.28
C ALA A 62 15.15 -31.93 1.95
N ALA A 63 14.08 -31.76 1.17
CA ALA A 63 12.73 -31.51 1.69
C ALA A 63 11.93 -32.79 1.96
N GLU A 64 12.32 -33.93 1.41
CA GLU A 64 11.58 -35.20 1.57
C GLU A 64 11.92 -35.98 2.86
N ALA A 65 12.93 -35.58 3.65
CA ALA A 65 13.42 -36.35 4.80
C ALA A 65 12.86 -35.93 6.18
N LYS A 66 11.83 -35.08 6.28
CA LYS A 66 11.27 -34.63 7.59
C LYS A 66 9.74 -34.55 7.62
N THR A 67 9.06 -35.64 7.34
CA THR A 67 7.61 -35.75 7.64
C THR A 67 7.40 -36.86 8.66
N GLU A 68 7.68 -36.54 9.92
CA GLU A 68 7.14 -37.30 11.05
C GLU A 68 5.72 -36.81 11.36
N GLU A 69 4.85 -37.80 11.47
CA GLU A 69 3.41 -37.76 11.62
C GLU A 69 3.01 -37.24 13.01
N GLN A 70 2.66 -35.95 13.09
CA GLN A 70 1.94 -35.39 14.26
C GLN A 70 0.46 -35.25 13.92
N ALA A 71 -0.37 -35.97 14.68
CA ALA A 71 -1.82 -35.91 14.60
C ALA A 71 -2.33 -34.45 14.77
N PRO A 72 -3.36 -34.03 14.01
CA PRO A 72 -3.88 -32.68 14.05
C PRO A 72 -4.65 -32.46 15.36
N VAL A 73 -3.97 -31.87 16.35
CA VAL A 73 -4.65 -31.23 17.46
C VAL A 73 -5.34 -29.99 16.89
N ALA A 74 -6.67 -30.01 16.83
CA ALA A 74 -7.48 -28.87 16.44
C ALA A 74 -7.29 -27.74 17.46
N THR A 75 -6.22 -26.97 17.30
CA THR A 75 -5.98 -25.73 18.04
C THR A 75 -6.94 -24.67 17.50
N ALA A 76 -7.73 -24.12 18.42
CA ALA A 76 -8.83 -23.23 18.15
C ALA A 76 -8.47 -22.08 17.20
N GLU A 77 -9.25 -21.93 16.12
CA GLU A 77 -9.19 -20.82 15.16
C GLU A 77 -9.40 -19.43 15.80
N SER A 78 -9.74 -19.36 17.09
CA SER A 78 -10.01 -18.12 17.82
C SER A 78 -8.78 -17.22 18.03
N SER A 79 -7.56 -17.71 17.83
CA SER A 79 -6.35 -16.89 17.96
C SER A 79 -6.14 -15.90 16.80
N GLY A 80 -6.69 -16.19 15.61
CA GLY A 80 -6.42 -15.40 14.40
C GLY A 80 -7.03 -13.99 14.43
N MET A 81 -8.31 -13.86 14.79
CA MET A 81 -9.00 -12.56 14.72
C MET A 81 -8.49 -11.57 15.78
N LEU A 82 -8.27 -12.03 17.02
CA LEU A 82 -7.71 -11.19 18.07
C LEU A 82 -6.30 -10.70 17.70
N ASN A 83 -5.47 -11.58 17.12
CA ASN A 83 -4.13 -11.23 16.65
C ASN A 83 -4.18 -10.12 15.59
N ARG A 84 -5.11 -10.20 14.62
CA ARG A 84 -5.31 -9.14 13.62
C ARG A 84 -5.60 -7.78 14.24
N PHE A 85 -6.46 -7.73 15.26
CA PHE A 85 -6.79 -6.47 15.96
C PHE A 85 -5.61 -5.95 16.78
N ILE A 86 -4.84 -6.83 17.42
CA ILE A 86 -3.58 -6.46 18.08
C ILE A 86 -2.63 -5.82 17.07
N VAL A 87 -2.34 -6.49 15.96
CA VAL A 87 -1.47 -5.96 14.89
C VAL A 87 -2.01 -4.64 14.33
N THR A 88 -3.33 -4.52 14.18
CA THR A 88 -3.98 -3.26 13.75
C THR A 88 -3.70 -2.13 14.73
N ALA A 89 -3.85 -2.36 16.03
CA ALA A 89 -3.56 -1.37 17.07
C ALA A 89 -2.06 -1.01 17.08
N GLU A 90 -1.17 -2.00 16.98
CA GLU A 90 0.27 -1.76 16.92
C GLU A 90 0.65 -0.89 15.72
N VAL A 91 0.12 -1.18 14.53
CA VAL A 91 0.39 -0.41 13.31
C VAL A 91 -0.20 0.99 13.39
N THR A 92 -1.39 1.13 13.99
CA THR A 92 -2.05 2.43 14.19
C THR A 92 -1.17 3.37 15.02
N VAL A 93 -0.67 2.89 16.16
CA VAL A 93 0.17 3.69 17.07
C VAL A 93 1.58 3.87 16.54
N SER A 94 2.19 2.81 15.98
CA SER A 94 3.59 2.85 15.54
C SER A 94 3.79 3.56 14.21
N LYS A 95 2.79 3.63 13.32
CA LYS A 95 2.99 4.11 11.95
C LYS A 95 1.95 5.13 11.53
N ILE A 96 0.66 4.81 11.66
CA ILE A 96 -0.41 5.59 11.02
C ILE A 96 -0.65 6.93 11.71
N PHE A 97 -0.66 6.97 13.04
CA PHE A 97 -0.75 8.23 13.76
C PHE A 97 0.48 9.11 13.50
N PRO A 98 1.73 8.59 13.65
CA PRO A 98 2.94 9.33 13.30
C PRO A 98 2.97 9.83 11.84
N ALA A 99 2.44 9.07 10.89
CA ALA A 99 2.30 9.47 9.49
C ALA A 99 1.48 10.76 9.32
N GLY A 100 0.24 10.76 9.83
CA GLY A 100 -0.64 11.93 9.75
C GLY A 100 -0.09 13.13 10.52
N PHE A 101 0.50 12.88 11.70
CA PHE A 101 1.18 13.91 12.48
C PHE A 101 2.37 14.51 11.70
N GLY A 102 3.20 13.66 11.10
CA GLY A 102 4.38 14.07 10.34
C GLY A 102 4.02 14.85 9.09
N TRP A 103 3.00 14.40 8.35
CA TRP A 103 2.47 15.10 7.19
C TRP A 103 2.03 16.52 7.56
N GLN A 104 1.21 16.66 8.61
CA GLN A 104 0.69 17.97 9.05
C GLN A 104 1.80 18.87 9.64
N SER A 105 2.77 18.29 10.32
CA SER A 105 3.93 19.06 10.81
C SER A 105 4.73 19.62 9.63
N SER A 106 4.89 18.83 8.57
CA SER A 106 5.60 19.24 7.36
C SER A 106 4.80 20.22 6.49
N SER A 107 3.46 20.19 6.50
CA SER A 107 2.65 21.19 5.79
C SER A 107 2.82 22.58 6.42
N ILE A 108 2.79 22.64 7.76
CA ILE A 108 3.05 23.86 8.53
C ILE A 108 4.46 24.39 8.24
N LEU A 109 5.47 23.52 8.21
CA LEU A 109 6.84 23.92 7.86
C LEU A 109 6.92 24.45 6.41
N ALA A 110 6.29 23.75 5.46
CA ALA A 110 6.28 24.10 4.05
C ALA A 110 5.66 25.48 3.81
N GLU A 111 4.52 25.76 4.45
CA GLU A 111 3.81 27.03 4.30
C GLU A 111 4.48 28.15 5.09
N ASN A 112 4.65 27.98 6.41
CA ASN A 112 5.02 29.07 7.31
C ASN A 112 6.52 29.38 7.29
N THR A 113 7.38 28.42 6.95
CA THR A 113 8.84 28.60 6.98
C THR A 113 9.45 28.64 5.58
N LEU A 114 8.99 27.76 4.68
CA LEU A 114 9.54 27.69 3.32
C LEU A 114 8.77 28.54 2.30
N GLY A 115 7.57 29.01 2.64
CA GLY A 115 6.73 29.83 1.76
C GLY A 115 6.20 29.08 0.54
N TYR A 116 6.04 27.77 0.63
CA TYR A 116 5.48 26.95 -0.45
C TYR A 116 3.95 27.03 -0.45
N SER A 117 3.37 27.34 -1.61
CA SER A 117 1.92 27.27 -1.80
C SER A 117 1.46 25.81 -1.83
N PRO A 118 0.27 25.47 -1.28
CA PRO A 118 -0.29 24.11 -1.30
C PRO A 118 -0.42 23.48 -2.69
N GLU A 119 -0.46 24.28 -3.76
CA GLU A 119 -0.59 23.84 -5.14
C GLU A 119 0.76 23.48 -5.79
N THR A 120 1.88 23.64 -5.07
CA THR A 120 3.22 23.40 -5.61
C THR A 120 3.70 21.97 -5.38
N MET A 121 4.52 21.47 -6.31
CA MET A 121 5.21 20.18 -6.14
C MET A 121 6.14 20.20 -4.90
N SER A 122 6.74 21.34 -4.56
CA SER A 122 7.59 21.47 -3.38
C SER A 122 6.82 21.26 -2.07
N PHE A 123 5.59 21.76 -1.97
CA PHE A 123 4.71 21.50 -0.83
C PHE A 123 4.36 20.02 -0.73
N ALA A 124 3.94 19.42 -1.85
CA ALA A 124 3.61 17.99 -1.93
C ALA A 124 4.80 17.10 -1.53
N MET A 125 6.00 17.36 -2.04
CA MET A 125 7.19 16.59 -1.66
C MET A 125 7.59 16.78 -0.20
N THR A 126 7.44 17.99 0.34
CA THR A 126 7.79 18.29 1.75
C THR A 126 6.85 17.55 2.70
N THR A 127 5.55 17.56 2.41
CA THR A 127 4.55 16.85 3.21
C THR A 127 4.69 15.32 3.08
N GLY A 128 4.95 14.81 1.88
CA GLY A 128 5.31 13.41 1.67
C GLY A 128 6.55 12.97 2.44
N LEU A 129 7.58 13.83 2.53
CA LEU A 129 8.75 13.57 3.37
C LEU A 129 8.38 13.53 4.86
N GLY A 130 7.51 14.42 5.32
CA GLY A 130 6.97 14.41 6.69
C GLY A 130 6.27 13.11 7.04
N ASP A 131 5.41 12.61 6.14
CA ASP A 131 4.72 11.33 6.27
C ASP A 131 5.74 10.17 6.39
N ALA A 132 6.70 10.11 5.48
CA ALA A 132 7.76 9.09 5.46
C ALA A 132 8.59 9.08 6.76
N VAL A 133 9.00 10.25 7.24
CA VAL A 133 9.73 10.41 8.50
C VAL A 133 8.85 10.01 9.69
N GLY A 134 7.57 10.37 9.68
CA GLY A 134 6.59 9.94 10.66
C GLY A 134 6.49 8.42 10.76
N VAL A 135 6.33 7.73 9.63
CA VAL A 135 6.26 6.26 9.56
C VAL A 135 7.54 5.61 10.05
N LEU A 136 8.70 6.03 9.54
CA LEU A 136 10.00 5.45 9.94
C LEU A 136 10.30 5.69 11.42
N GLY A 137 10.16 6.94 11.86
CA GLY A 137 10.46 7.36 13.22
C GLY A 137 9.53 6.70 14.24
N GLY A 138 8.23 6.71 13.99
CA GLY A 138 7.24 6.03 14.83
C GLY A 138 7.48 4.53 14.93
N HIS A 139 7.79 3.88 13.80
CA HIS A 139 8.05 2.45 13.76
C HIS A 139 9.28 2.08 14.59
N MET A 140 10.39 2.79 14.36
CA MET A 140 11.63 2.53 15.09
C MET A 140 11.52 2.84 16.58
N LEU A 141 10.85 3.93 16.95
CA LEU A 141 10.62 4.27 18.35
C LEU A 141 9.78 3.20 19.05
N TYR A 142 8.68 2.76 18.43
CA TYR A 142 7.81 1.72 18.98
C TYR A 142 8.56 0.40 19.18
N TYR A 143 9.27 -0.11 18.18
CA TYR A 143 9.95 -1.40 18.30
C TYR A 143 11.19 -1.33 19.21
N THR A 144 11.86 -0.18 19.31
CA THR A 144 12.93 0.02 20.31
C THR A 144 12.37 -0.04 21.73
N ALA A 145 11.25 0.64 21.99
CA ALA A 145 10.58 0.60 23.29
C ALA A 145 10.02 -0.79 23.61
N LYS A 146 9.37 -1.44 22.63
CA LYS A 146 8.88 -2.82 22.79
C LYS A 146 10.02 -3.79 23.07
N LYS A 147 11.19 -3.61 22.44
CA LYS A 147 12.37 -4.44 22.69
C LYS A 147 12.92 -4.27 24.10
N SER A 148 12.98 -3.03 24.60
CA SER A 148 13.52 -2.75 25.92
C SER A 148 12.57 -3.16 27.05
N ALA A 149 11.26 -3.11 26.83
CA ALA A 149 10.26 -3.34 27.87
C ALA A 149 9.59 -4.72 27.84
N VAL A 150 9.40 -5.33 26.65
CA VAL A 150 8.52 -6.50 26.49
C VAL A 150 9.23 -7.69 25.83
N ASP A 151 10.01 -7.45 24.77
CA ASP A 151 10.57 -8.54 23.96
C ASP A 151 12.00 -8.25 23.47
N SER A 152 12.99 -8.71 24.24
CA SER A 152 14.40 -8.53 23.92
C SER A 152 14.84 -9.26 22.65
N SER A 153 14.03 -10.14 22.07
CA SER A 153 14.35 -10.89 20.84
C SER A 153 14.14 -10.09 19.55
N ILE A 154 13.45 -8.95 19.60
CA ILE A 154 13.17 -8.09 18.43
C ILE A 154 14.45 -7.73 17.68
N ASN A 155 14.50 -7.98 16.37
CA ASN A 155 15.64 -7.62 15.53
C ASN A 155 15.47 -6.20 14.98
N LEU A 156 16.10 -5.20 15.61
CA LEU A 156 15.98 -3.80 15.20
C LEU A 156 16.50 -3.52 13.78
N THR A 157 17.41 -4.34 13.24
CA THR A 157 17.85 -4.21 11.85
C THR A 157 16.75 -4.62 10.88
N ALA A 158 16.01 -5.69 11.19
CA ALA A 158 14.87 -6.12 10.39
C ALA A 158 13.71 -5.11 10.44
N GLU A 159 13.45 -4.54 11.62
CA GLU A 159 12.47 -3.45 11.79
C GLU A 159 12.92 -2.19 11.04
N LEU A 160 14.21 -1.83 11.07
CA LEU A 160 14.71 -0.68 10.29
C LEU A 160 14.50 -0.88 8.78
N HIS A 161 14.82 -2.06 8.26
CA HIS A 161 14.59 -2.39 6.84
C HIS A 161 13.11 -2.31 6.46
N THR A 162 12.24 -2.82 7.33
CA THR A 162 10.77 -2.74 7.17
C THR A 162 10.29 -1.30 7.20
N GLY A 163 10.78 -0.51 8.17
CA GLY A 163 10.51 0.92 8.30
C GLY A 163 10.89 1.71 7.06
N ILE A 164 12.07 1.47 6.48
CA ILE A 164 12.52 2.15 5.25
C ILE A 164 11.61 1.81 4.06
N LEU A 165 11.22 0.54 3.91
CA LEU A 165 10.29 0.14 2.86
C LEU A 165 8.93 0.85 3.02
N LEU A 166 8.36 0.84 4.22
CA LEU A 166 7.07 1.47 4.49
C LEU A 166 7.14 3.00 4.36
N ALA A 167 8.24 3.62 4.78
CA ALA A 167 8.47 5.05 4.60
C ALA A 167 8.56 5.44 3.13
N SER A 168 9.13 4.60 2.26
CA SER A 168 9.14 4.86 0.81
C SER A 168 7.73 4.87 0.21
N ALA A 169 6.85 3.99 0.69
CA ALA A 169 5.45 3.94 0.26
C ALA A 169 4.63 5.11 0.83
N ALA A 170 4.85 5.44 2.10
CA ALA A 170 4.27 6.60 2.76
C ALA A 170 4.66 7.91 2.08
N PHE A 171 5.93 8.06 1.67
CA PHE A 171 6.39 9.20 0.86
C PHE A 171 5.54 9.39 -0.40
N CYS A 172 5.33 8.32 -1.16
CA CYS A 172 4.53 8.37 -2.39
C CYS A 172 3.06 8.75 -2.10
N SER A 173 2.46 8.15 -1.06
CA SER A 173 1.08 8.43 -0.65
C SER A 173 0.90 9.87 -0.17
N GLY A 174 1.75 10.32 0.76
CA GLY A 174 1.73 11.67 1.32
C GLY A 174 2.01 12.75 0.27
N THR A 175 2.92 12.48 -0.68
CA THR A 175 3.17 13.39 -1.82
C THR A 175 1.95 13.50 -2.75
N ALA A 176 1.23 12.39 -2.96
CA ALA A 176 0.07 12.39 -3.83
C ALA A 176 -1.16 13.10 -3.22
N TRP A 177 -1.23 13.20 -1.89
CA TRP A 177 -2.43 13.63 -1.17
C TRP A 177 -2.90 15.04 -1.56
N GLN A 178 -2.06 16.07 -1.40
CA GLN A 178 -2.46 17.45 -1.68
C GLN A 178 -2.82 17.67 -3.16
N PRO A 179 -2.02 17.21 -4.15
CA PRO A 179 -2.40 17.33 -5.55
C PRO A 179 -3.72 16.62 -5.89
N LEU A 180 -4.00 15.46 -5.30
CA LEU A 180 -5.26 14.73 -5.52
C LEU A 180 -6.46 15.49 -4.95
N VAL A 181 -6.37 15.94 -3.69
CA VAL A 181 -7.44 16.72 -3.05
C VAL A 181 -7.72 17.99 -3.86
N ASN A 182 -6.68 18.75 -4.21
CA ASN A 182 -6.80 19.97 -5.01
C ASN A 182 -7.45 19.71 -6.37
N ALA A 183 -7.05 18.64 -7.07
CA ALA A 183 -7.61 18.31 -8.37
C ALA A 183 -9.09 17.92 -8.28
N LEU A 184 -9.47 17.13 -7.27
CA LEU A 184 -10.84 16.67 -7.07
C LEU A 184 -11.77 17.81 -6.60
N GLN A 185 -11.28 18.68 -5.70
CA GLN A 185 -11.97 19.90 -5.29
C GLN A 185 -12.10 20.89 -6.45
N GLY A 186 -11.04 21.09 -7.24
CA GLY A 186 -11.06 21.94 -8.42
C GLY A 186 -12.02 21.47 -9.51
N ALA A 187 -12.37 20.18 -9.52
CA ALA A 187 -13.43 19.61 -10.36
C ALA A 187 -14.84 19.80 -9.78
N ASN A 188 -14.99 20.52 -8.67
CA ASN A 188 -16.25 20.77 -7.94
C ASN A 188 -16.95 19.48 -7.47
N LEU A 189 -16.17 18.47 -7.08
CA LEU A 189 -16.71 17.24 -6.53
C LEU A 189 -17.18 17.41 -5.08
N SER A 190 -18.21 16.66 -4.70
CA SER A 190 -18.71 16.62 -3.32
C SER A 190 -17.66 16.03 -2.36
N PHE A 191 -17.82 16.30 -1.05
CA PHE A 191 -16.93 15.75 -0.02
C PHE A 191 -16.77 14.23 -0.14
N ASN A 192 -17.86 13.49 -0.37
CA ASN A 192 -17.82 12.03 -0.50
C ASN A 192 -17.01 11.58 -1.72
N GLU A 193 -17.10 12.31 -2.83
CA GLU A 193 -16.32 12.01 -4.04
C GLU A 193 -14.84 12.33 -3.84
N VAL A 194 -14.50 13.43 -3.14
CA VAL A 194 -13.11 13.74 -2.79
C VAL A 194 -12.56 12.74 -1.79
N PHE A 195 -13.31 12.40 -0.75
CA PHE A 195 -12.98 11.36 0.21
C PHE A 195 -12.66 10.02 -0.47
N LEU A 196 -13.53 9.54 -1.36
CA LEU A 196 -13.34 8.27 -2.08
C LEU A 196 -12.22 8.36 -3.12
N GLY A 197 -12.10 9.50 -3.82
CA GLY A 197 -11.05 9.75 -4.79
C GLY A 197 -9.67 9.78 -4.15
N THR A 198 -9.53 10.45 -3.00
CA THR A 198 -8.30 10.47 -2.21
C THR A 198 -8.00 9.09 -1.63
N TRP A 199 -9.00 8.37 -1.10
CA TRP A 199 -8.81 6.98 -0.64
C TRP A 199 -8.20 6.12 -1.75
N ALA A 200 -8.80 6.12 -2.93
CA ALA A 200 -8.33 5.31 -4.05
C ALA A 200 -6.96 5.78 -4.57
N GLY A 201 -6.79 7.08 -4.77
CA GLY A 201 -5.57 7.66 -5.34
C GLY A 201 -4.35 7.48 -4.45
N CYS A 202 -4.47 7.83 -3.16
CA CYS A 202 -3.37 7.64 -2.20
C CYS A 202 -3.10 6.17 -1.92
N GLY A 203 -4.14 5.31 -1.84
CA GLY A 203 -3.96 3.86 -1.71
C GLY A 203 -3.16 3.28 -2.89
N LEU A 204 -3.44 3.69 -4.13
CA LEU A 204 -2.69 3.31 -5.31
C LEU A 204 -1.26 3.87 -5.31
N ALA A 205 -1.06 5.11 -4.89
CA ALA A 205 0.28 5.70 -4.74
C ALA A 205 1.12 4.96 -3.70
N PHE A 206 0.53 4.59 -2.56
CA PHE A 206 1.18 3.77 -1.54
C PHE A 206 1.55 2.39 -2.09
N TYR A 207 0.62 1.71 -2.79
CA TYR A 207 0.88 0.44 -3.43
C TYR A 207 2.05 0.53 -4.42
N GLY A 208 2.02 1.52 -5.33
CA GLY A 208 3.10 1.77 -6.28
C GLY A 208 4.44 2.01 -5.58
N GLY A 209 4.44 2.80 -4.51
CA GLY A 209 5.60 3.05 -3.66
C GLY A 209 6.17 1.77 -3.05
N LEU A 210 5.34 0.86 -2.53
CA LEU A 210 5.79 -0.46 -2.05
C LEU A 210 6.44 -1.28 -3.16
N ARG A 211 5.85 -1.30 -4.37
CA ARG A 211 6.40 -2.09 -5.49
C ARG A 211 7.75 -1.55 -5.96
N VAL A 212 7.87 -0.23 -6.07
CA VAL A 212 9.13 0.44 -6.43
C VAL A 212 10.17 0.22 -5.32
N GLY A 213 9.78 0.45 -4.06
CA GLY A 213 10.63 0.23 -2.90
C GLY A 213 11.18 -1.19 -2.83
N ARG A 214 10.33 -2.21 -2.97
CA ARG A 214 10.79 -3.62 -3.04
C ARG A 214 11.74 -3.89 -4.21
N THR A 215 11.53 -3.25 -5.35
CA THR A 215 12.39 -3.43 -6.55
C THR A 215 13.78 -2.83 -6.33
N ILE A 216 13.86 -1.67 -5.69
CA ILE A 216 15.13 -0.94 -5.50
C ILE A 216 15.86 -1.45 -4.25
N LEU A 217 15.14 -1.62 -3.14
CA LEU A 217 15.73 -1.84 -1.82
C LEU A 217 16.09 -3.30 -1.54
N SER A 218 15.50 -4.29 -2.21
CA SER A 218 15.75 -5.72 -1.92
C SER A 218 17.21 -6.14 -2.12
N GLY A 219 17.95 -5.46 -2.99
CA GLY A 219 19.38 -5.70 -3.19
C GLY A 219 20.28 -5.13 -2.09
N TYR A 220 19.79 -4.17 -1.31
CA TYR A 220 20.56 -3.45 -0.30
C TYR A 220 20.11 -3.77 1.14
N LEU A 221 18.83 -4.07 1.33
CA LEU A 221 18.21 -4.34 2.62
C LEU A 221 17.83 -5.82 2.69
N THR A 222 18.62 -6.61 3.40
CA THR A 222 18.48 -8.09 3.47
C THR A 222 17.14 -8.60 3.98
N HIS A 223 16.34 -7.74 4.62
CA HIS A 223 15.01 -8.07 5.14
C HIS A 223 13.86 -7.53 4.26
N VAL A 224 14.19 -6.89 3.13
CA VAL A 224 13.21 -6.49 2.11
C VAL A 224 13.20 -7.53 1.00
N HIS A 225 12.11 -8.30 0.92
CA HIS A 225 11.93 -9.27 -0.16
C HIS A 225 11.63 -8.58 -1.50
N GLU A 226 12.20 -9.14 -2.57
CA GLU A 226 11.89 -8.77 -3.96
C GLU A 226 10.37 -8.82 -4.24
N PRO A 227 9.89 -8.05 -5.23
CA PRO A 227 8.49 -8.10 -5.64
C PRO A 227 8.09 -9.52 -6.09
N THR A 228 7.12 -10.12 -5.40
CA THR A 228 6.50 -11.41 -5.76
C THR A 228 4.99 -11.25 -5.93
N TYR A 229 4.31 -12.28 -6.42
CA TYR A 229 2.84 -12.29 -6.45
C TYR A 229 2.24 -12.38 -5.02
N GLU A 230 2.88 -13.16 -4.14
CA GLU A 230 2.40 -13.34 -2.77
C GLU A 230 2.46 -12.04 -1.97
N ASN A 231 3.62 -11.35 -1.96
CA ASN A 231 3.68 -10.06 -1.28
C ASN A 231 2.86 -8.97 -1.98
N SER A 232 2.60 -9.08 -3.29
CA SER A 232 1.72 -8.15 -4.01
C SER A 232 0.28 -8.16 -3.48
N LYS A 233 -0.26 -9.34 -3.15
CA LYS A 233 -1.60 -9.45 -2.53
C LYS A 233 -1.64 -8.78 -1.16
N ASN A 234 -0.61 -8.99 -0.35
CA ASN A 234 -0.49 -8.36 0.96
C ASN A 234 -0.34 -6.84 0.82
N ASP A 235 0.56 -6.38 -0.04
CA ASP A 235 0.78 -4.96 -0.36
C ASP A 235 -0.54 -4.31 -0.80
N ALA A 236 -1.31 -4.94 -1.69
CA ALA A 236 -2.59 -4.43 -2.15
C ALA A 236 -3.63 -4.30 -1.02
N SER A 237 -3.74 -5.32 -0.15
CA SER A 237 -4.68 -5.26 0.98
C SER A 237 -4.28 -4.21 2.03
N LEU A 238 -2.98 -4.04 2.31
CA LEU A 238 -2.48 -2.97 3.16
C LEU A 238 -2.77 -1.60 2.55
N SER A 239 -2.55 -1.43 1.25
CA SER A 239 -2.85 -0.20 0.52
C SER A 239 -4.31 0.21 0.59
N VAL A 240 -5.25 -0.73 0.65
CA VAL A 240 -6.67 -0.40 0.86
C VAL A 240 -6.89 0.23 2.24
N ALA A 241 -6.26 -0.29 3.29
CA ALA A 241 -6.33 0.27 4.64
C ALA A 241 -5.67 1.65 4.73
N ILE A 242 -4.52 1.84 4.06
CA ILE A 242 -3.86 3.15 3.94
C ILE A 242 -4.73 4.15 3.18
N GLY A 243 -5.39 3.72 2.10
CA GLY A 243 -6.40 4.52 1.42
C GLY A 243 -7.46 5.02 2.39
N GLY A 244 -7.95 4.15 3.29
CA GLY A 244 -8.88 4.52 4.35
C GLY A 244 -8.35 5.61 5.28
N ALA A 245 -7.10 5.49 5.70
CA ALA A 245 -6.42 6.52 6.51
C ALA A 245 -6.41 7.87 5.79
N THR A 246 -5.98 7.89 4.53
CA THR A 246 -5.86 9.13 3.73
C THR A 246 -7.20 9.75 3.32
N GLY A 247 -8.23 8.93 3.12
CA GLY A 247 -9.60 9.40 2.89
C GLY A 247 -10.15 10.11 4.13
N PHE A 248 -9.99 9.51 5.33
CA PHE A 248 -10.40 10.17 6.58
C PHE A 248 -9.61 11.44 6.87
N PHE A 249 -8.38 11.54 6.37
CA PHE A 249 -7.59 12.76 6.50
C PHE A 249 -8.22 13.93 5.73
N VAL A 250 -8.96 13.70 4.64
CA VAL A 250 -9.78 14.76 3.98
C VAL A 250 -10.80 15.36 4.96
N GLY A 251 -11.22 14.61 5.98
CA GLY A 251 -12.11 15.09 7.04
C GLY A 251 -11.54 16.25 7.87
N THR A 252 -10.22 16.47 7.85
CA THR A 252 -9.59 17.61 8.54
C THR A 252 -9.72 18.92 7.77
N ASP A 253 -10.04 18.87 6.48
CA ASP A 253 -10.11 20.02 5.59
C ASP A 253 -11.35 20.90 5.89
N ALA A 254 -11.10 22.18 6.14
CA ALA A 254 -12.11 23.19 6.41
C ALA A 254 -12.79 23.74 5.14
N ALA A 255 -12.32 23.37 3.94
CA ALA A 255 -12.92 23.80 2.67
C ALA A 255 -14.38 23.33 2.50
N TYR A 256 -14.78 22.27 3.20
CA TYR A 256 -16.14 21.75 3.17
C TYR A 256 -16.94 22.22 4.38
N LEU A 257 -18.18 22.67 4.13
CA LEU A 257 -19.10 23.06 5.19
C LEU A 257 -19.47 21.84 6.07
N PRO A 258 -19.88 22.06 7.33
CA PRO A 258 -20.23 20.97 8.24
C PRO A 258 -21.36 20.05 7.76
N GLU A 259 -22.25 20.55 6.90
CA GLU A 259 -23.33 19.78 6.30
C GLU A 259 -22.84 18.85 5.16
N GLN A 260 -21.63 19.07 4.65
CA GLN A 260 -21.02 18.32 3.55
C GLN A 260 -19.97 17.33 4.06
N ASN A 261 -19.16 17.73 5.05
CA ASN A 261 -18.10 16.91 5.65
C ASN A 261 -18.62 16.20 6.91
N PHE A 262 -18.98 14.92 6.76
CA PHE A 262 -19.48 14.10 7.89
C PHE A 262 -18.43 13.83 8.98
N LEU A 263 -17.15 14.09 8.71
CA LEU A 263 -16.04 13.89 9.63
C LEU A 263 -15.64 15.15 10.40
N ILE A 264 -16.13 16.34 10.00
CA ILE A 264 -15.65 17.62 10.55
C ILE A 264 -15.78 17.71 12.08
N LYS A 265 -16.82 17.09 12.66
CA LYS A 265 -17.06 17.12 14.12
C LYS A 265 -16.15 16.17 14.89
N ALA A 266 -15.58 15.17 14.22
CA ALA A 266 -14.70 14.19 14.83
C ALA A 266 -13.23 14.58 14.68
N VAL A 267 -12.84 15.07 13.49
CA VAL A 267 -11.44 15.30 13.11
C VAL A 267 -11.21 16.59 12.34
N GLY A 268 -12.17 17.51 12.30
CA GLY A 268 -11.98 18.81 11.65
C GLY A 268 -10.93 19.66 12.36
N ILE A 269 -10.08 20.34 11.59
CA ILE A 269 -9.14 21.35 12.11
C ILE A 269 -9.76 22.71 11.82
N ALA A 270 -10.31 23.36 12.84
CA ALA A 270 -10.92 24.68 12.71
C ALA A 270 -9.87 25.79 12.61
N ASP A 271 -10.24 26.92 12.00
CA ASP A 271 -9.40 28.12 12.00
C ASP A 271 -8.98 28.52 13.42
N GLY A 272 -7.70 28.82 13.61
CA GLY A 272 -7.12 29.16 14.90
C GLY A 272 -6.79 27.95 15.80
N THR A 273 -6.98 26.72 15.33
CA THR A 273 -6.47 25.53 16.02
C THR A 273 -4.95 25.62 16.16
N PRO A 274 -4.37 25.49 17.37
CA PRO A 274 -2.92 25.53 17.53
C PRO A 274 -2.21 24.44 16.71
N ASP A 275 -1.09 24.77 16.08
CA ASP A 275 -0.31 23.88 15.20
C ASP A 275 -0.13 22.46 15.74
N LEU A 276 0.36 22.31 16.98
CA LEU A 276 0.57 21.01 17.59
C LEU A 276 -0.74 20.22 17.77
N THR A 277 -1.84 20.93 18.07
CA THR A 277 -3.18 20.33 18.16
C THR A 277 -3.65 19.89 16.78
N GLY A 278 -3.41 20.70 15.75
CA GLY A 278 -3.67 20.35 14.35
C GLY A 278 -2.92 19.08 13.93
N CYS A 279 -1.63 18.95 14.27
CA CYS A 279 -0.86 17.73 14.00
C CYS A 279 -1.42 16.50 14.73
N ALA A 280 -1.86 16.65 15.99
CA ALA A 280 -2.47 15.56 16.75
C ALA A 280 -3.83 15.13 16.17
N ILE A 281 -4.65 16.09 15.70
CA ILE A 281 -5.91 15.82 15.01
C ILE A 281 -5.65 15.10 13.68
N ALA A 282 -4.67 15.56 12.90
CA ALA A 282 -4.28 14.91 11.65
C ALA A 282 -3.85 13.45 11.87
N GLY A 283 -2.95 13.18 12.82
CA GLY A 283 -2.57 11.81 13.20
C GLY A 283 -3.74 10.98 13.72
N SER A 284 -4.68 11.58 14.44
CA SER A 284 -5.88 10.88 14.91
C SER A 284 -6.85 10.54 13.77
N SER A 285 -6.96 11.40 12.76
CA SER A 285 -7.81 11.20 11.59
C SER A 285 -7.35 10.03 10.74
N THR A 286 -6.03 9.94 10.47
CA THR A 286 -5.45 8.83 9.72
C THR A 286 -5.59 7.52 10.52
N ALA A 287 -5.36 7.57 11.84
CA ALA A 287 -5.55 6.42 12.72
C ALA A 287 -7.00 5.90 12.69
N LEU A 288 -7.99 6.79 12.80
CA LEU A 288 -9.41 6.44 12.72
C LEU A 288 -9.77 5.80 11.37
N GLY A 289 -9.29 6.39 10.27
CA GLY A 289 -9.54 5.85 8.93
C GLY A 289 -8.91 4.49 8.71
N PHE A 290 -7.67 4.30 9.15
CA PHE A 290 -6.98 3.01 9.06
C PHE A 290 -7.69 1.94 9.89
N VAL A 291 -8.01 2.22 11.16
CA VAL A 291 -8.73 1.26 12.02
C VAL A 291 -10.08 0.90 11.41
N SER A 292 -10.80 1.86 10.86
CA SER A 292 -12.10 1.62 10.21
C SER A 292 -11.96 0.70 9.00
N ALA A 293 -11.06 1.02 8.08
CA ALA A 293 -10.82 0.22 6.88
C ALA A 293 -10.26 -1.17 7.22
N GLN A 294 -9.27 -1.24 8.11
CA GLN A 294 -8.65 -2.50 8.51
C GLN A 294 -9.61 -3.39 9.29
N SER A 295 -10.51 -2.84 10.10
CA SER A 295 -11.55 -3.62 10.77
C SER A 295 -12.48 -4.30 9.76
N ALA A 296 -12.88 -3.58 8.70
CA ALA A 296 -13.65 -4.18 7.62
C ALA A 296 -12.87 -5.29 6.91
N LEU A 297 -11.58 -5.08 6.60
CA LEU A 297 -10.72 -6.10 5.99
C LEU A 297 -10.57 -7.33 6.91
N ASN A 298 -10.38 -7.13 8.22
CA ASN A 298 -10.26 -8.20 9.20
C ASN A 298 -11.51 -9.08 9.26
N VAL A 299 -12.70 -8.51 9.04
CA VAL A 299 -13.99 -9.24 9.02
C VAL A 299 -14.23 -9.93 7.68
N VAL A 300 -13.87 -9.28 6.57
CA VAL A 300 -14.17 -9.79 5.21
C VAL A 300 -13.17 -10.85 4.75
N TYR A 301 -11.88 -10.71 5.06
CA TYR A 301 -10.86 -11.64 4.58
C TYR A 301 -10.84 -12.93 5.42
N PRO A 302 -10.83 -14.12 4.78
CA PRO A 302 -10.57 -15.38 5.47
C PRO A 302 -9.21 -15.37 6.18
N ALA A 303 -9.03 -16.25 7.17
CA ALA A 303 -7.74 -16.44 7.85
C ALA A 303 -6.60 -16.69 6.85
N LYS A 304 -5.41 -16.13 7.13
CA LYS A 304 -4.19 -16.24 6.30
C LYS A 304 -4.32 -15.63 4.89
N LYS A 305 -5.22 -14.67 4.70
CA LYS A 305 -5.45 -13.96 3.43
C LYS A 305 -5.35 -12.44 3.55
N CYS A 306 -5.37 -11.89 4.76
CA CYS A 306 -5.11 -10.49 5.02
C CYS A 306 -3.61 -10.27 5.25
N TRP A 307 -3.11 -9.05 5.03
CA TRP A 307 -1.69 -8.74 5.20
C TRP A 307 -1.21 -8.80 6.66
N ASN A 308 -2.13 -8.73 7.63
CA ASN A 308 -1.84 -8.75 9.06
C ASN A 308 -2.13 -10.13 9.70
N ASP A 309 -2.16 -11.19 8.89
CA ASP A 309 -2.18 -12.59 9.33
C ASP A 309 -0.78 -13.16 9.60
#